data_AF-A0A9D4G637-F1
#
_entry.id   AF-A0A9D4G637-F1
#
_cell.length_a   1.000
_cell.length_b   1.000
_cell.length_c   1.000
_cell.angle_alpha   90.00
_cell.angle_beta   90.00
_cell.angle_gamma   90.00
#
_symmetry.space_group_name_H-M   'P 1'
#
loop_
_entity.id
_entity.type
_entity.pdbx_description
1 polymer ?
#
loop_
_entity_poly.entity_id
_entity_poly.type
_entity_poly.pdbx_seq_one_letter_code
_entity_poly.pdbx_strand_id
1 'polypeptide(L)' 'MTCRNVEKLIKKRQSPIDQPVYYVTIVDTFDVFKKAHIATCYGGRDRMLKHLNVKYTNITKDSVELFKAYCQVHQENKTG' A
#
# COMPACT_ATOMS: atom_id res chain seq x y z
N MET A 1 -17.92 -18.68 6.97
CA MET A 1 -18.14 -17.24 7.22
C MET A 1 -17.31 -16.84 8.42
N THR A 2 -16.10 -16.30 8.22
CA THR A 2 -15.26 -15.85 9.35
C THR A 2 -15.49 -14.35 9.53
N CYS A 3 -16.27 -13.96 10.53
CA CYS A 3 -16.17 -12.61 11.09
C CYS A 3 -14.79 -12.48 11.75
N ARG A 4 -13.77 -12.12 10.96
CA ARG A 4 -12.49 -11.72 11.54
C ARG A 4 -12.72 -10.35 12.17
N ASN A 5 -12.75 -10.31 13.50
CA ASN A 5 -12.49 -9.09 14.25
C ASN A 5 -11.05 -8.68 13.89
N VAL A 6 -10.87 -7.92 12.81
CA VAL A 6 -9.56 -7.43 12.39
C VAL A 6 -9.28 -6.18 13.21
N GLU A 7 -8.55 -6.37 14.30
CA GLU A 7 -7.95 -5.24 15.01
C GLU A 7 -6.95 -4.54 14.08
N LYS A 8 -7.05 -3.22 14.00
CA LYS A 8 -6.15 -2.38 13.19
C LYS A 8 -5.56 -1.29 14.05
N LEU A 9 -4.25 -1.10 13.93
CA LEU A 9 -3.57 0.04 14.52
C LEU A 9 -3.89 1.29 13.72
N ILE A 10 -4.37 2.33 14.41
CA ILE A 10 -4.69 3.64 13.84
C ILE A 10 -3.67 4.67 14.30
N LYS A 11 -3.30 5.57 13.39
CA LYS A 11 -2.58 6.80 13.74
C LYS A 11 -3.52 7.69 14.57
N LYS A 12 -2.96 8.35 15.59
CA LYS A 12 -3.70 9.35 16.36
C LYS A 12 -4.29 10.41 15.43
N ARG A 13 -5.61 10.56 15.43
CA ARG A 13 -6.34 11.60 14.69
C ARG A 13 -6.15 12.96 15.36
N GLN A 14 -6.04 14.02 14.57
CA GLN A 14 -5.95 15.39 15.07
C GLN A 14 -7.35 15.95 15.34
N SER A 15 -8.33 15.57 14.52
CA SER A 15 -9.73 15.95 14.66
C SER A 15 -10.67 14.74 14.53
N PRO A 16 -11.84 14.73 15.19
CA PRO A 16 -12.84 13.68 15.04
C PRO A 16 -13.36 13.50 13.60
N ILE A 17 -13.33 14.56 12.78
CA ILE A 17 -13.76 14.52 11.38
C ILE A 17 -12.72 13.90 10.44
N ASP A 18 -11.48 13.74 10.90
CA ASP A 18 -10.41 13.19 10.07
C ASP A 18 -10.68 11.71 9.79
N GLN A 19 -10.50 11.33 8.53
CA GLN A 19 -10.53 9.94 8.15
C GLN A 19 -9.39 9.19 8.86
N PRO A 20 -9.67 8.01 9.45
CA PRO A 20 -8.65 7.24 10.14
C PRO A 20 -7.56 6.78 9.14
N VAL A 21 -6.31 7.00 9.53
CA VAL A 21 -5.12 6.49 8.84
C VAL A 21 -4.57 5.31 9.62
N TYR A 22 -4.24 4.22 8.93
CA TYR A 22 -3.90 2.94 9.54
C TYR A 22 -2.40 2.63 9.40
N TYR A 23 -1.92 1.73 10.25
CA TYR A 23 -0.66 1.03 10.02
C TYR A 23 -0.96 -0.30 9.34
N VAL A 24 -0.14 -0.65 8.35
CA VAL A 24 -0.18 -1.96 7.69
C VAL A 24 0.70 -2.92 8.46
N THR A 25 0.19 -4.13 8.74
CA THR A 25 1.01 -5.19 9.33
C THR A 25 1.95 -5.76 8.28
N ILE A 26 3.08 -6.32 8.72
CA ILE A 26 4.04 -6.93 7.77
C ILE A 26 3.39 -8.04 6.93
N VAL A 27 2.49 -8.83 7.53
CA VAL A 27 1.76 -9.93 6.87
C VAL A 27 0.84 -9.40 5.77
N ASP A 28 0.19 -8.26 5.97
CA ASP A 28 -0.74 -7.67 5.00
C ASP A 28 -0.04 -6.81 3.93
N THR A 29 1.26 -6.51 4.09
CA THR A 29 1.96 -5.51 3.27
C THR A 29 1.96 -5.88 1.79
N PHE A 30 2.22 -7.16 1.46
CA PHE A 30 2.22 -7.63 0.09
C PHE A 30 0.86 -7.48 -0.59
N ASP A 31 -0.22 -7.89 0.08
CA ASP A 31 -1.57 -7.79 -0.46
C ASP A 31 -2.03 -6.34 -0.64
N VAL A 32 -1.65 -5.46 0.30
CA VAL A 32 -1.92 -4.02 0.20
C VAL A 32 -1.20 -3.43 -1.02
N PHE A 33 0.07 -3.77 -1.23
CA PHE A 33 0.83 -3.30 -2.40
C PHE A 33 0.27 -3.85 -3.70
N LYS A 34 -0.02 -5.15 -3.77
CA LYS A 34 -0.61 -5.78 -4.95
C LYS A 34 -1.93 -5.10 -5.35
N LYS A 35 -2.83 -4.87 -4.39
CA LYS A 35 -4.10 -4.18 -4.65
C LYS A 35 -3.90 -2.75 -5.13
N ALA A 36 -3.01 -1.98 -4.49
CA ALA A 36 -2.68 -0.62 -4.91
C ALA A 36 -2.03 -0.58 -6.31
N HIS A 37 -1.21 -1.58 -6.62
CA HIS A 37 -0.57 -1.69 -7.92
C HIS A 37 -1.59 -1.90 -9.04
N ILE A 38 -2.54 -2.81 -8.84
CA ILE A 38 -3.65 -3.04 -9.78
C ILE A 38 -4.53 -1.78 -9.88
N ALA A 39 -4.91 -1.19 -8.75
CA ALA A 39 -5.76 0.00 -8.71
C ALA A 39 -5.14 1.24 -9.38
N THR A 40 -3.81 1.29 -9.48
CA THR A 40 -3.06 2.36 -10.17
C THR A 40 -2.66 1.99 -11.59
N CYS A 41 -3.23 0.92 -12.15
CA CYS A 41 -2.93 0.37 -13.47
C CYS A 41 -1.43 0.08 -13.65
N TYR A 42 -0.86 -0.71 -12.73
CA TYR A 42 0.57 -1.00 -12.67
C TYR A 42 1.40 0.29 -12.60
N GLY A 43 0.93 1.25 -11.81
CA GLY A 43 1.56 2.55 -11.67
C GLY A 43 2.94 2.45 -11.01
N GLY A 44 3.84 3.36 -11.41
CA GLY A 44 5.15 3.50 -10.79
C GLY A 44 5.06 3.91 -9.31
N ARG A 45 6.24 4.02 -8.67
CA ARG A 45 6.39 4.28 -7.22
C ARG A 45 5.52 5.45 -6.75
N ASP A 46 5.58 6.58 -7.45
CA ASP A 46 4.92 7.81 -7.00
C ASP A 46 3.38 7.70 -7.07
N ARG A 47 2.84 6.99 -8.08
CA ARG A 47 1.40 6.73 -8.18
C ARG A 47 0.92 5.81 -7.07
N MET A 48 1.69 4.76 -6.77
CA MET A 48 1.39 3.84 -5.66
C MET A 48 1.45 4.56 -4.30
N LEU A 49 2.49 5.35 -4.04
CA LEU A 49 2.62 6.10 -2.78
C LEU A 49 1.47 7.09 -2.60
N LYS A 50 1.09 7.83 -3.66
CA LYS A 50 -0.06 8.74 -3.60
C LYS A 50 -1.34 8.01 -3.25
N HIS A 51 -1.55 6.81 -3.81
CA HIS A 51 -2.73 5.99 -3.51
C HIS A 51 -2.71 5.43 -2.08
N LEU A 52 -1.57 4.91 -1.63
CA LEU A 52 -1.42 4.25 -0.33
C LEU A 52 -1.44 5.23 0.85
N ASN A 53 -0.81 6.40 0.70
CA ASN A 53 -0.66 7.37 1.79
C ASN A 53 -1.98 8.05 2.20
N VAL A 54 -3.04 7.90 1.41
CA VAL A 54 -4.40 8.31 1.81
C VAL A 54 -4.89 7.50 3.00
N LYS A 55 -4.51 6.21 3.07
CA LYS A 55 -5.04 5.25 4.04
C LYS A 55 -4.01 4.72 5.02
N TYR A 56 -2.72 4.75 4.68
CA TYR A 56 -1.67 4.11 5.45
C TYR A 56 -0.50 5.06 5.75
N THR A 57 0.06 4.98 6.96
CA THR A 57 1.10 5.91 7.42
C THR A 57 2.52 5.32 7.49
N ASN A 58 2.68 4.00 7.39
CA ASN A 58 3.97 3.31 7.51
C ASN A 58 4.49 2.74 6.20
N ILE A 59 3.97 3.21 5.06
CA ILE A 59 4.49 2.85 3.74
C ILE A 59 5.68 3.74 3.39
N THR A 60 6.80 3.14 3.04
CA THR A 60 8.03 3.85 2.66
C THR A 60 8.28 3.78 1.16
N LYS A 61 9.04 4.74 0.62
CA LYS A 61 9.48 4.73 -0.78
C LYS A 61 10.20 3.42 -1.13
N ASP A 62 11.11 3.00 -0.26
CA ASP A 62 11.95 1.82 -0.46
C ASP A 62 11.11 0.53 -0.48
N SER A 63 10.09 0.42 0.38
CA SER A 63 9.19 -0.73 0.39
C SER A 63 8.40 -0.87 -0.93
N VAL A 64 7.98 0.26 -1.51
CA VAL A 64 7.27 0.30 -2.81
C VAL A 64 8.22 -0.01 -3.97
N GLU A 65 9.45 0.51 -3.95
CA GLU A 65 10.46 0.18 -4.97
C GLU A 65 10.86 -1.30 -4.92
N LEU A 66 11.05 -1.85 -3.72
CA LEU A 66 11.34 -3.27 -3.55
C LEU A 66 10.23 -4.12 -4.15
N PHE A 67 8.97 -3.83 -3.82
CA PHE A 67 7.83 -4.54 -4.41
C PHE A 67 7.82 -4.46 -5.94
N LYS A 68 8.05 -3.27 -6.51
CA LYS A 68 8.10 -3.08 -7.97
C LYS A 68 9.23 -3.86 -8.63
N ALA A 69 10.39 -4.00 -7.99
CA ALA A 69 11.52 -4.76 -8.53
C ALA A 69 11.16 -6.23 -8.81
N TYR A 70 10.19 -6.79 -8.08
CA TYR A 70 9.68 -8.16 -8.25
C TYR A 70 8.37 -8.24 -9.05
N CYS A 71 7.86 -7.13 -9.58
CA CYS A 71 6.65 -7.15 -10.41
C CYS A 71 7.01 -7.54 -11.85
N GLN A 72 6.42 -8.64 -12.34
CA GLN A 72 6.64 -9.14 -13.71
C GLN A 72 6.39 -8.07 -14.79
N VAL A 73 5.27 -7.32 -14.70
CA VAL A 73 4.95 -6.24 -15.66
C VAL A 73 6.06 -5.18 -15.71
N HIS A 74 6.68 -4.87 -14.57
CA HIS A 74 7.78 -3.90 -14.54
C HIS A 74 9.11 -4.49 -15.00
N GLN A 75 9.30 -5.81 -14.89
CA GLN A 75 10.49 -6.50 -15.37
C GLN A 75 10.49 -6.61 -16.90
N GLU A 76 9.35 -6.95 -17.49
CA GLU A 76 9.18 -7.06 -18.95
C GLU A 76 9.35 -5.70 -19.66
N ASN A 77 8.88 -4.61 -19.02
CA ASN A 77 9.00 -3.25 -19.55
C ASN A 77 10.41 -2.64 -19.42
N LYS A 78 11.35 -3.28 -18.73
CA LYS A 78 12.76 -2.83 -18.62
C LYS A 78 13.67 -3.40 -19.70
N THR A 79 13.20 -4.42 -20.42
CA THR A 79 13.93 -5.14 -21.46
C THR A 79 13.67 -4.61 -22.89
N GLY A 80 13.03 -3.44 -23.02
CA GLY A 80 12.77 -2.77 -24.29
C GLY A 80 13.53 -1.46 -24.44
#